data_AF-A0A8B8BXA0-F1
#
_entry.id   AF-A0A8B8BXA0-F1
#
_cell.length_a   1.000
_cell.length_b   1.000
_cell.length_c   1.000
_cell.angle_alpha   90.00
_cell.angle_beta   90.00
_cell.angle_gamma   90.00
#
_symmetry.space_group_name_H-M   'P 1'
#
loop_
_entity.id
_entity.type
_entity.pdbx_description
1 polymer ?
#
loop_
_entity_poly.entity_id
_entity_poly.type
_entity_poly.pdbx_seq_one_letter_code
_entity_poly.pdbx_strand_id
1 'polypeptide(L)'
;MRRNRPLYISGNAFYDNSVFNITLHRFETYQIGHGTDLTGTVIESSSPIAAFSGNDCNQLENIGYCDHLIEQLSPTASVDNIYIVPPNSDDRDTLIRITALENCSFTYSVGNVNQTVSLHKYDTFDTKISDYQTCSIESQKPVLVTTFGIHSKSSDFGDPSMIIVPGVNQYLNYYKIVVQSGYTNSYVSILMKYSSKDFLQINNTEIRTEDIVFESNLYTDTFTYNVRVIKVSEGELTASTVDGEPFGLICTGVAFNKAYGFSGNSLLP
;
A
#
# COMPACT_ATOMS: atom_id res chain seq x y z
N MET A 1 -7.72 -3.24 19.91
CA MET A 1 -9.07 -3.14 19.31
C MET A 1 -9.63 -1.75 19.56
N ARG A 2 -9.94 -0.98 18.51
CA ARG A 2 -10.52 0.34 18.75
C ARG A 2 -11.88 0.21 19.46
N ARG A 3 -12.13 1.11 20.41
CA ARG A 3 -13.37 1.25 21.21
C ARG A 3 -13.60 0.19 22.31
N ASN A 4 -12.58 -0.57 22.70
CA ASN A 4 -12.62 -1.54 23.81
C ASN A 4 -13.83 -2.51 23.77
N ARG A 5 -14.25 -2.91 22.56
CA ARG A 5 -15.28 -3.93 22.37
C ARG A 5 -14.64 -5.31 22.43
N PRO A 6 -15.25 -6.29 23.13
CA PRO A 6 -14.67 -7.63 23.25
C PRO A 6 -14.78 -8.40 21.93
N LEU A 7 -13.71 -9.11 21.58
CA LEU A 7 -13.70 -10.13 20.55
C LEU A 7 -14.11 -11.48 21.17
N TYR A 8 -15.12 -12.14 20.61
CA TYR A 8 -15.56 -13.45 21.10
C TYR A 8 -14.99 -14.58 20.25
N ILE A 9 -14.23 -15.48 20.87
CA ILE A 9 -13.68 -16.68 20.22
C ILE A 9 -14.10 -17.90 21.03
N SER A 10 -14.81 -18.84 20.40
CA SER A 10 -15.30 -20.07 21.03
C SER A 10 -16.05 -19.82 22.35
N GLY A 11 -16.83 -18.73 22.41
CA GLY A 11 -17.59 -18.33 23.59
C GLY A 11 -16.83 -17.53 24.66
N ASN A 12 -15.52 -17.32 24.50
CA ASN A 12 -14.71 -16.55 25.44
C ASN A 12 -14.50 -15.11 24.93
N ALA A 13 -14.58 -14.13 25.83
CA ALA A 13 -14.34 -12.72 25.52
C ALA A 13 -12.85 -12.37 25.67
N PHE A 14 -12.28 -11.73 24.65
CA PHE A 14 -10.92 -11.21 24.61
C PHE A 14 -10.98 -9.68 24.49
N TYR A 15 -10.09 -8.99 25.21
CA TYR A 15 -9.97 -7.54 25.26
C TYR A 15 -8.59 -7.08 24.76
N ASP A 16 -8.32 -5.78 24.75
CA ASP A 16 -7.01 -5.25 24.42
C ASP A 16 -5.92 -5.90 25.30
N ASN A 17 -4.78 -6.23 24.68
CA ASN A 17 -3.66 -6.96 25.28
C ASN A 17 -3.96 -8.43 25.70
N SER A 18 -5.15 -8.95 25.41
CA SER A 18 -5.42 -10.38 25.61
C SER A 18 -4.69 -11.20 24.55
N VAL A 19 -4.26 -12.40 24.93
CA VAL A 19 -3.63 -13.38 24.03
C VAL A 19 -4.56 -14.56 23.85
N PHE A 20 -4.75 -14.98 22.61
CA PHE A 20 -5.45 -16.20 22.23
C PHE A 20 -4.51 -17.06 21.38
N ASN A 21 -4.51 -18.37 21.65
CA ASN A 21 -3.69 -19.34 20.92
C ASN A 21 -4.58 -20.32 20.16
N ILE A 22 -4.18 -20.63 18.93
CA ILE A 22 -4.78 -21.67 18.10
C ILE A 22 -3.67 -22.55 17.51
N THR A 23 -3.95 -23.85 17.37
CA THR A 23 -3.09 -24.77 16.61
C THR A 23 -3.72 -24.96 15.24
N LEU A 24 -2.94 -24.70 14.19
CA LEU A 24 -3.33 -25.00 12.81
C LEU A 24 -2.52 -26.18 12.31
N HIS A 25 -3.21 -27.19 11.79
CA HIS A 25 -2.58 -28.26 11.02
C HIS A 25 -2.36 -27.82 9.57
N ARG A 26 -1.57 -28.60 8.84
CA ARG A 26 -1.24 -28.31 7.44
C ARG A 26 -2.53 -28.15 6.62
N PHE A 27 -2.60 -27.04 5.88
CA PHE A 27 -3.74 -26.64 5.04
C PHE A 27 -5.00 -26.20 5.78
N GLU A 28 -4.97 -26.07 7.11
CA GLU A 28 -6.07 -25.43 7.85
C GLU A 28 -6.00 -23.91 7.72
N THR A 29 -7.16 -23.28 7.74
CA THR A 29 -7.31 -21.82 7.72
C THR A 29 -8.18 -21.41 8.89
N TYR A 30 -7.86 -20.27 9.50
CA TYR A 30 -8.65 -19.68 10.56
C TYR A 30 -8.88 -18.20 10.28
N GLN A 31 -10.13 -17.77 10.36
CA GLN A 31 -10.53 -16.39 10.11
C GLN A 31 -11.08 -15.78 11.39
N ILE A 32 -10.58 -14.59 11.73
CA ILE A 32 -11.10 -13.75 12.81
C ILE A 32 -11.78 -12.55 12.16
N GLY A 33 -13.05 -12.34 12.46
CA GLY A 33 -13.83 -11.18 12.04
C GLY A 33 -14.36 -10.42 13.24
N HIS A 34 -14.38 -9.09 13.16
CA HIS A 34 -14.90 -8.24 14.22
C HIS A 34 -15.48 -6.94 13.65
N GLY A 35 -16.55 -6.41 14.27
CA GLY A 35 -17.19 -5.17 13.83
C GLY A 35 -16.43 -3.89 14.21
N THR A 36 -15.20 -4.00 14.69
CA THR A 36 -14.31 -2.86 14.96
C THR A 36 -12.94 -3.09 14.36
N ASP A 37 -12.17 -2.02 14.24
CA ASP A 37 -10.80 -2.04 13.73
C ASP A 37 -9.87 -2.86 14.65
N LEU A 38 -9.32 -3.93 14.09
CA LEU A 38 -8.36 -4.84 14.71
C LEU A 38 -6.90 -4.47 14.41
N THR A 39 -6.63 -3.34 13.74
CA THR A 39 -5.26 -2.87 13.50
C THR A 39 -4.50 -2.77 14.83
N GLY A 40 -3.24 -3.20 14.83
CA GLY A 40 -2.40 -3.35 16.01
C GLY A 40 -2.45 -4.74 16.66
N THR A 41 -3.29 -5.66 16.16
CA THR A 41 -3.23 -7.07 16.55
C THR A 41 -1.93 -7.70 16.04
N VAL A 42 -1.22 -8.38 16.94
CA VAL A 42 0.04 -9.07 16.61
C VAL A 42 -0.24 -10.53 16.34
N ILE A 43 0.33 -11.05 15.25
CA ILE A 43 0.29 -12.47 14.91
C ILE A 43 1.69 -13.03 15.09
N GLU A 44 1.83 -13.98 16.01
CA GLU A 44 3.05 -14.76 16.22
C GLU A 44 2.80 -16.19 15.79
N SER A 45 3.75 -16.79 15.05
CA SER A 45 3.65 -18.16 14.57
C SER A 45 4.97 -18.89 14.74
N SER A 46 4.89 -20.16 15.14
CA SER A 46 6.03 -21.07 15.23
C SER A 46 6.40 -21.72 13.89
N SER A 47 5.64 -21.45 12.83
CA SER A 47 5.85 -21.97 11.48
C SER A 47 5.49 -20.92 10.42
N PRO A 48 6.03 -20.99 9.20
CA PRO A 48 5.63 -20.09 8.12
C PRO A 48 4.12 -20.17 7.86
N ILE A 49 3.47 -19.01 7.83
CA ILE A 49 2.05 -18.85 7.51
C ILE A 49 1.87 -17.71 6.51
N ALA A 50 0.79 -17.76 5.74
CA ALA A 50 0.31 -16.59 5.02
C ALA A 50 -0.79 -15.93 5.89
N ALA A 51 -0.56 -14.69 6.30
CA ALA A 51 -1.53 -13.90 7.04
C ALA A 51 -2.18 -12.88 6.10
N PHE A 52 -3.50 -12.82 6.08
CA PHE A 52 -4.26 -11.84 5.31
C PHE A 52 -5.03 -10.96 6.27
N SER A 53 -5.09 -9.66 5.99
CA SER A 53 -5.85 -8.70 6.78
C SER A 53 -6.60 -7.76 5.87
N GLY A 54 -7.77 -7.34 6.32
CA GLY A 54 -8.70 -6.63 5.47
C GLY A 54 -10.02 -6.28 6.13
N ASN A 55 -10.98 -5.91 5.30
CA ASN A 55 -12.36 -5.61 5.67
C ASN A 55 -13.29 -6.14 4.58
N ASP A 56 -14.33 -6.88 4.96
CA ASP A 56 -15.27 -7.55 4.05
C ASP A 56 -16.14 -6.59 3.23
N CYS A 57 -16.41 -5.39 3.75
CA CYS A 57 -17.18 -4.33 3.10
C CYS A 57 -16.90 -3.01 3.79
N ASN A 58 -15.96 -2.22 3.24
CA ASN A 58 -15.66 -0.89 3.76
C ASN A 58 -16.01 0.20 2.75
N GLN A 59 -16.76 1.21 3.18
CA GLN A 59 -17.05 2.41 2.41
C GLN A 59 -16.25 3.58 3.00
N LEU A 60 -15.07 3.84 2.45
CA LEU A 60 -14.19 4.90 2.97
C LEU A 60 -14.81 6.28 2.76
N GLU A 61 -14.71 7.12 3.79
CA GLU A 61 -15.32 8.47 3.84
C GLU A 61 -16.85 8.51 3.64
N ASN A 62 -17.54 7.36 3.68
CA ASN A 62 -18.96 7.20 3.34
C ASN A 62 -19.31 7.68 1.91
N ILE A 63 -18.38 7.52 0.97
CA ILE A 63 -18.55 7.85 -0.46
C ILE A 63 -18.43 6.56 -1.28
N GLY A 64 -19.15 6.46 -2.41
CA GLY A 64 -19.09 5.29 -3.30
C GLY A 64 -19.86 4.08 -2.76
N TYR A 65 -19.45 2.88 -3.15
CA TYR A 65 -19.92 1.61 -2.58
C TYR A 65 -18.85 1.01 -1.68
N CYS A 66 -19.26 0.06 -0.82
CA CYS A 66 -18.28 -0.69 -0.05
C CYS A 66 -17.63 -1.75 -0.93
N ASP A 67 -16.32 -1.92 -0.77
CA ASP A 67 -15.56 -2.98 -1.42
C ASP A 67 -14.88 -3.87 -0.39
N HIS A 68 -14.59 -5.11 -0.82
CA HIS A 68 -13.77 -6.06 -0.07
C HIS A 68 -12.31 -5.64 -0.18
N LEU A 69 -11.73 -5.24 0.94
CA LEU A 69 -10.33 -4.87 1.06
C LEU A 69 -9.57 -6.02 1.66
N ILE A 70 -8.54 -6.52 1.00
CA ILE A 70 -7.72 -7.60 1.55
C ILE A 70 -6.31 -7.53 0.98
N GLU A 71 -5.33 -7.69 1.86
CA GLU A 71 -3.92 -7.78 1.48
C GLU A 71 -3.24 -8.89 2.28
N GLN A 72 -2.24 -9.52 1.65
CA GLN A 72 -1.36 -10.43 2.38
C GLN A 72 -0.35 -9.61 3.18
N LEU A 73 -0.36 -9.77 4.50
CA LEU A 73 0.58 -9.11 5.39
C LEU A 73 2.00 -9.62 5.17
N SER A 74 2.94 -8.69 5.12
CA SER A 74 4.36 -8.97 5.13
C SER A 74 4.84 -9.37 6.53
N PRO A 75 5.87 -10.22 6.65
CA PRO A 75 6.55 -10.41 7.92
C PRO A 75 7.04 -9.07 8.51
N THR A 76 6.96 -8.90 9.82
CA THR A 76 7.43 -7.67 10.49
C THR A 76 8.94 -7.43 10.31
N ALA A 77 9.71 -8.48 10.00
CA ALA A 77 11.13 -8.36 9.69
C ALA A 77 11.42 -7.79 8.30
N SER A 78 10.43 -7.79 7.39
CA SER A 78 10.62 -7.32 6.03
C SER A 78 10.18 -5.87 5.82
N VAL A 79 9.45 -5.24 6.73
CA VAL A 79 9.04 -3.83 6.58
C VAL A 79 10.23 -2.88 6.66
N ASP A 80 10.07 -1.69 6.08
CA ASP A 80 11.13 -0.71 5.88
C ASP A 80 10.94 0.55 6.75
N ASN A 81 11.90 1.46 6.66
CA ASN A 81 11.92 2.76 7.28
C ASN A 81 11.54 3.90 6.33
N ILE A 82 11.73 3.70 5.02
CA ILE A 82 11.57 4.72 3.98
C ILE A 82 10.53 4.27 2.96
N TYR A 83 9.52 5.09 2.75
CA TYR A 83 8.43 4.82 1.80
C TYR A 83 8.14 6.03 0.94
N ILE A 84 7.69 5.75 -0.28
CA ILE A 84 7.13 6.76 -1.18
C ILE A 84 5.74 6.26 -1.59
N VAL A 85 4.74 7.11 -1.43
CA VAL A 85 3.35 6.82 -1.80
C VAL A 85 2.98 7.68 -3.00
N PRO A 86 2.65 7.07 -4.16
CA PRO A 86 2.16 7.79 -5.32
C PRO A 86 0.67 8.18 -5.13
N PRO A 87 0.15 9.16 -5.89
CA PRO A 87 -1.29 9.39 -5.92
C PRO A 87 -2.03 8.18 -6.52
N ASN A 88 -3.31 8.07 -6.20
CA ASN A 88 -4.24 7.30 -7.03
C ASN A 88 -4.67 8.16 -8.23
N SER A 89 -4.82 7.54 -9.39
CA SER A 89 -5.30 8.20 -10.62
C SER A 89 -6.83 8.35 -10.64
N ASP A 90 -7.34 9.05 -11.66
CA ASP A 90 -8.78 9.28 -11.90
C ASP A 90 -9.48 10.09 -10.81
N ASP A 91 -8.84 11.18 -10.35
CA ASP A 91 -9.42 12.12 -9.39
C ASP A 91 -9.77 11.47 -8.04
N ARG A 92 -8.95 10.48 -7.64
CA ARG A 92 -9.08 9.70 -6.39
C ARG A 92 -7.99 10.10 -5.42
N ASP A 93 -8.36 10.57 -4.23
CA ASP A 93 -7.38 10.78 -3.16
C ASP A 93 -6.84 9.43 -2.66
N THR A 94 -5.75 9.48 -1.90
CA THR A 94 -5.14 8.32 -1.26
C THR A 94 -5.08 8.52 0.24
N LEU A 95 -5.81 7.68 0.98
CA LEU A 95 -5.67 7.57 2.42
C LEU A 95 -4.42 6.72 2.72
N ILE A 96 -3.60 7.17 3.65
CA ILE A 96 -2.35 6.52 4.03
C ILE A 96 -2.42 6.21 5.52
N ARG A 97 -2.30 4.94 5.87
CA ARG A 97 -2.21 4.45 7.24
C ARG A 97 -0.78 4.01 7.53
N ILE A 98 -0.19 4.58 8.56
CA ILE A 98 1.15 4.26 9.05
C ILE A 98 1.00 3.56 10.39
N THR A 99 1.49 2.31 10.48
CA THR A 99 1.38 1.49 11.69
C THR A 99 2.76 1.26 12.29
N ALA A 100 2.95 1.64 13.55
CA ALA A 100 4.24 1.52 14.23
C ALA A 100 4.41 0.11 14.81
N LEU A 101 5.54 -0.55 14.53
CA LEU A 101 5.85 -1.88 15.11
C LEU A 101 6.52 -1.81 16.46
N GLU A 102 7.08 -0.65 16.81
CA GLU A 102 7.77 -0.29 18.05
C GLU A 102 7.45 1.19 18.34
N ASN A 103 7.76 1.70 19.53
CA ASN A 103 7.69 3.14 19.78
C ASN A 103 8.60 3.87 18.77
N CYS A 104 8.02 4.74 17.94
CA CYS A 104 8.72 5.32 16.80
C CYS A 104 8.26 6.76 16.55
N SER A 105 9.22 7.61 16.17
CA SER A 105 8.93 8.88 15.50
C SER A 105 9.16 8.73 14.01
N PHE A 106 8.29 9.32 13.21
CA PHE A 106 8.43 9.38 11.76
C PHE A 106 8.09 10.77 11.25
N THR A 107 8.66 11.14 10.12
CA THR A 107 8.32 12.35 9.38
C THR A 107 7.67 11.92 8.08
N TYR A 108 6.55 12.54 7.75
CA TYR A 108 5.94 12.42 6.43
C TYR A 108 5.90 13.77 5.74
N SER A 109 6.05 13.76 4.42
CA SER A 109 6.12 14.95 3.58
C SER A 109 5.11 14.86 2.46
N VAL A 110 4.24 15.86 2.35
CA VAL A 110 3.29 16.00 1.24
C VAL A 110 3.63 17.29 0.50
N GLY A 111 4.16 17.16 -0.72
CA GLY A 111 4.79 18.30 -1.41
C GLY A 111 5.97 18.85 -0.59
N ASN A 112 5.91 20.14 -0.24
CA ASN A 112 6.95 20.83 0.54
C ASN A 112 6.63 20.94 2.04
N VAL A 113 5.58 20.26 2.51
CA VAL A 113 5.13 20.35 3.90
C VAL A 113 5.53 19.07 4.62
N ASN A 114 6.41 19.21 5.62
CA ASN A 114 6.88 18.12 6.45
C ASN A 114 6.13 18.15 7.79
N GLN A 115 5.74 16.97 8.28
CA GLN A 115 5.14 16.80 9.60
C GLN A 115 5.77 15.61 10.30
N THR A 116 6.13 15.79 11.57
CA THR A 116 6.69 14.74 12.42
C THR A 116 5.64 14.27 13.43
N VAL A 117 5.49 12.96 13.55
CA VAL A 117 4.54 12.30 14.43
C VAL A 117 5.26 11.24 15.23
N SER A 118 4.93 11.12 16.52
CA SER A 118 5.39 10.01 17.37
C SER A 118 4.23 9.09 17.67
N LEU A 119 4.45 7.79 17.51
CA LEU A 119 3.48 6.74 17.80
C LEU A 119 4.03 5.78 18.86
N HIS A 120 3.13 5.28 19.70
CA HIS A 120 3.44 4.13 20.53
C HIS A 120 3.42 2.84 19.70
N LYS A 121 4.04 1.79 20.24
CA LYS A 121 4.03 0.46 19.66
C LYS A 121 2.60 0.02 19.34
N TYR A 122 2.38 -0.43 18.10
CA TYR A 122 1.12 -0.91 17.54
C TYR A 122 0.03 0.14 17.32
N ASP A 123 0.33 1.42 17.57
CA ASP A 123 -0.55 2.51 17.18
C ASP A 123 -0.44 2.83 15.69
N THR A 124 -1.46 3.54 15.20
CA THR A 124 -1.61 3.93 13.81
C THR A 124 -1.80 5.44 13.68
N PHE A 125 -1.30 6.01 12.59
CA PHE A 125 -1.61 7.36 12.15
C PHE A 125 -2.15 7.34 10.73
N ASP A 126 -3.22 8.11 10.48
CA ASP A 126 -3.82 8.24 9.16
C ASP A 126 -3.57 9.65 8.61
N THR A 127 -3.12 9.74 7.36
CA THR A 127 -3.00 11.00 6.59
C THR A 127 -3.55 10.81 5.18
N LYS A 128 -3.67 11.88 4.40
CA LYS A 128 -4.26 11.84 3.07
C LYS A 128 -3.49 12.72 2.08
N ILE A 129 -3.38 12.26 0.84
CA ILE A 129 -2.87 13.03 -0.30
C ILE A 129 -3.92 13.08 -1.40
N SER A 130 -3.94 14.16 -2.18
CA SER A 130 -4.78 14.23 -3.38
C SER A 130 -4.21 13.40 -4.55
N ASP A 131 -4.98 13.30 -5.62
CA ASP A 131 -4.64 12.65 -6.90
C ASP A 131 -3.47 13.32 -7.67
N TYR A 132 -2.99 14.47 -7.19
CA TYR A 132 -1.86 15.22 -7.76
C TYR A 132 -0.73 15.43 -6.74
N GLN A 133 -0.73 14.67 -5.65
CA GLN A 133 0.28 14.76 -4.59
C GLN A 133 0.98 13.42 -4.41
N THR A 134 2.22 13.47 -3.93
CA THR A 134 2.98 12.32 -3.46
C THR A 134 3.29 12.50 -1.99
N CYS A 135 3.37 11.38 -1.25
CA CYS A 135 3.83 11.39 0.13
C CYS A 135 5.18 10.66 0.23
N SER A 136 6.12 11.19 1.00
CA SER A 136 7.26 10.41 1.47
C SER A 136 7.19 10.22 2.96
N ILE A 137 7.67 9.09 3.45
CA ILE A 137 7.68 8.75 4.87
C ILE A 137 9.07 8.26 5.22
N GLU A 138 9.66 8.84 6.25
CA GLU A 138 10.93 8.42 6.83
C GLU A 138 10.76 8.23 8.34
N SER A 139 11.15 7.07 8.84
CA SER A 139 10.89 6.65 10.22
C SER A 139 12.15 6.16 10.91
N GLN A 140 12.26 6.40 12.22
CA GLN A 140 13.42 5.98 13.02
C GLN A 140 13.48 4.47 13.28
N LYS A 141 12.34 3.80 13.21
CA LYS A 141 12.16 2.34 13.34
C LYS A 141 11.21 1.87 12.24
N PRO A 142 11.30 0.60 11.80
CA PRO A 142 10.44 0.10 10.74
C PRO A 142 8.95 0.27 11.07
N VAL A 143 8.19 0.72 10.08
CA VAL A 143 6.74 0.92 10.16
C VAL A 143 6.08 0.19 8.99
N LEU A 144 4.83 -0.22 9.13
CA LEU A 144 4.03 -0.73 8.01
C LEU A 144 3.23 0.41 7.40
N VAL A 145 3.33 0.60 6.08
CA VAL A 145 2.54 1.60 5.34
C VAL A 145 1.49 0.89 4.48
N THR A 146 0.24 1.23 4.73
CA THR A 146 -0.91 0.75 3.96
C THR A 146 -1.60 1.93 3.32
N THR A 147 -1.97 1.82 2.05
CA THR A 147 -2.72 2.86 1.35
C THR A 147 -4.08 2.36 0.93
N PHE A 148 -5.00 3.30 0.84
CA PHE A 148 -6.32 3.06 0.32
C PHE A 148 -6.64 4.11 -0.75
N GLY A 149 -6.95 3.67 -1.96
CA GLY A 149 -7.55 4.54 -2.96
C GLY A 149 -9.01 4.77 -2.59
N ILE A 150 -9.46 6.02 -2.52
CA ILE A 150 -10.86 6.33 -2.22
C ILE A 150 -11.69 6.48 -3.50
N HIS A 151 -13.00 6.61 -3.39
CA HIS A 151 -13.87 6.88 -4.54
C HIS A 151 -13.52 8.21 -5.22
N SER A 152 -13.71 8.30 -6.54
CA SER A 152 -13.44 9.52 -7.31
C SER A 152 -14.27 10.71 -6.78
N LYS A 153 -13.69 11.91 -6.79
CA LYS A 153 -14.36 13.11 -6.29
C LYS A 153 -15.41 13.66 -7.27
N SER A 154 -15.27 13.36 -8.56
CA SER A 154 -16.10 13.95 -9.63
C SER A 154 -16.76 12.94 -10.58
N SER A 155 -16.52 11.63 -10.40
CA SER A 155 -17.09 10.57 -11.24
C SER A 155 -17.51 9.35 -10.42
N ASP A 156 -18.14 8.36 -11.04
CA ASP A 156 -18.52 7.08 -10.43
C ASP A 156 -17.38 6.03 -10.57
N PHE A 157 -16.13 6.48 -10.74
CA PHE A 157 -14.98 5.58 -10.86
C PHE A 157 -14.31 5.32 -9.52
N GLY A 158 -13.97 4.04 -9.34
CA GLY A 158 -13.22 3.55 -8.21
C GLY A 158 -14.06 3.47 -6.95
N ASP A 159 -14.00 2.31 -6.30
CA ASP A 159 -14.40 2.10 -4.92
C ASP A 159 -13.15 1.65 -4.15
N PRO A 160 -13.16 1.49 -2.81
CA PRO A 160 -11.89 1.48 -2.13
C PRO A 160 -11.03 0.27 -2.52
N SER A 161 -9.75 0.53 -2.73
CA SER A 161 -8.72 -0.49 -2.98
C SER A 161 -7.65 -0.36 -1.92
N MET A 162 -7.13 -1.47 -1.41
CA MET A 162 -6.08 -1.50 -0.37
C MET A 162 -4.77 -1.97 -0.99
N ILE A 163 -3.64 -1.41 -0.53
CA ILE A 163 -2.29 -1.83 -0.96
C ILE A 163 -1.36 -1.76 0.26
N ILE A 164 -0.51 -2.77 0.43
CA ILE A 164 0.68 -2.64 1.29
C ILE A 164 1.81 -2.04 0.47
N VAL A 165 2.26 -0.86 0.86
CA VAL A 165 3.26 -0.11 0.10
C VAL A 165 4.64 -0.73 0.34
N PRO A 166 5.39 -1.09 -0.72
CA PRO A 166 6.76 -1.54 -0.55
C PRO A 166 7.66 -0.35 -0.16
N GLY A 167 8.54 -0.57 0.80
CA GLY A 167 9.61 0.34 1.15
C GLY A 167 10.71 0.39 0.08
N VAL A 168 11.46 1.48 0.07
CA VAL A 168 12.49 1.77 -0.94
C VAL A 168 13.57 0.69 -1.00
N ASN A 169 13.91 0.06 0.12
CA ASN A 169 14.93 -1.00 0.16
C ASN A 169 14.44 -2.35 -0.38
N GLN A 170 13.17 -2.45 -0.75
CA GLN A 170 12.56 -3.66 -1.32
C GLN A 170 12.36 -3.55 -2.83
N TYR A 171 12.78 -2.44 -3.43
CA TYR A 171 12.65 -2.18 -4.85
C TYR A 171 13.49 -3.16 -5.67
N LEU A 172 13.01 -3.48 -6.87
CA LEU A 172 13.68 -4.38 -7.82
C LEU A 172 14.01 -3.59 -9.10
N ASN A 173 14.94 -4.11 -9.90
CA ASN A 173 15.23 -3.55 -11.22
C ASN A 173 14.46 -4.25 -12.35
N TYR A 174 13.64 -5.25 -12.01
CA TYR A 174 12.81 -6.00 -12.96
C TYR A 174 11.51 -6.45 -12.28
N TYR A 175 10.39 -6.23 -12.97
CA TYR A 175 9.07 -6.67 -12.58
C TYR A 175 8.39 -7.37 -13.76
N LYS A 176 7.64 -8.43 -13.46
CA LYS A 176 6.72 -9.07 -14.38
C LYS A 176 5.38 -9.29 -13.68
N ILE A 177 4.36 -8.58 -14.15
CA ILE A 177 3.04 -8.55 -13.52
C ILE A 177 1.94 -8.82 -14.55
N VAL A 178 0.72 -9.05 -14.05
CA VAL A 178 -0.49 -9.11 -14.88
C VAL A 178 -1.37 -7.92 -14.51
N VAL A 179 -1.58 -7.02 -15.46
CA VAL A 179 -2.54 -5.92 -15.36
C VAL A 179 -3.93 -6.51 -15.55
N GLN A 180 -4.82 -6.31 -14.58
CA GLN A 180 -6.13 -6.99 -14.57
C GLN A 180 -7.02 -6.51 -15.73
N SER A 181 -7.74 -7.45 -16.34
CA SER A 181 -8.73 -7.15 -17.37
C SER A 181 -10.05 -6.68 -16.79
N GLY A 182 -10.86 -5.98 -17.59
CA GLY A 182 -12.21 -5.58 -17.21
C GLY A 182 -12.28 -4.30 -16.36
N TYR A 183 -11.18 -3.54 -16.31
CA TYR A 183 -11.12 -2.20 -15.75
C TYR A 183 -11.05 -1.16 -16.87
N THR A 184 -11.65 0.02 -16.64
CA THR A 184 -11.70 1.10 -17.65
C THR A 184 -10.32 1.70 -17.88
N ASN A 185 -9.61 1.97 -16.77
CA ASN A 185 -8.26 2.51 -16.79
C ASN A 185 -7.39 1.72 -15.83
N SER A 186 -6.15 1.45 -16.25
CA SER A 186 -5.12 0.81 -15.43
C SER A 186 -3.83 1.61 -15.51
N TYR A 187 -3.08 1.59 -14.42
CA TYR A 187 -1.86 2.37 -14.25
C TYR A 187 -0.78 1.54 -13.58
N VAL A 188 0.47 1.91 -13.88
CA VAL A 188 1.63 1.55 -13.07
C VAL A 188 2.26 2.83 -12.53
N SER A 189 2.38 2.90 -11.22
CA SER A 189 3.13 3.94 -10.52
C SER A 189 4.56 3.46 -10.33
N ILE A 190 5.52 4.25 -10.82
CA ILE A 190 6.94 3.97 -10.77
C ILE A 190 7.63 4.95 -9.84
N LEU A 191 8.41 4.43 -8.90
CA LEU A 191 9.07 5.20 -7.85
C LEU A 191 10.56 4.91 -7.89
N MET A 192 11.37 5.85 -8.38
CA MET A 192 12.79 5.58 -8.63
C MET A 192 13.67 6.80 -8.42
N LYS A 193 14.99 6.62 -8.35
CA LYS A 193 15.90 7.77 -8.30
C LYS A 193 15.75 8.60 -9.58
N TYR A 194 15.71 9.92 -9.44
CA TYR A 194 15.55 10.85 -10.55
C TYR A 194 16.62 10.68 -11.64
N SER A 195 17.86 10.37 -11.24
CA SER A 195 18.98 10.12 -12.16
C SER A 195 18.76 8.95 -13.11
N SER A 196 17.87 8.01 -12.75
CA SER A 196 17.64 6.77 -13.50
C SER A 196 16.33 6.77 -14.30
N LYS A 197 15.53 7.83 -14.21
CA LYS A 197 14.16 7.90 -14.78
C LYS A 197 14.08 7.65 -16.28
N ASP A 198 15.16 7.95 -17.01
CA ASP A 198 15.22 7.82 -18.48
C ASP A 198 15.77 6.44 -18.92
N PHE A 199 16.18 5.57 -17.98
CA PHE A 199 16.59 4.18 -18.26
C PHE A 199 15.46 3.17 -18.04
N LEU A 200 14.27 3.63 -17.61
CA LEU A 200 13.11 2.80 -17.39
C LEU A 200 12.46 2.38 -18.72
N GLN A 201 12.13 1.10 -18.83
CA GLN A 201 11.43 0.52 -19.96
C GLN A 201 10.19 -0.24 -19.49
N ILE A 202 9.12 -0.15 -20.27
CA ILE A 202 7.93 -1.00 -20.17
C ILE A 202 7.87 -1.84 -21.44
N ASN A 203 7.73 -3.16 -21.30
CA ASN A 203 7.71 -4.13 -22.40
C ASN A 203 8.90 -3.99 -23.36
N ASN A 204 10.10 -3.75 -22.80
CA ASN A 204 11.35 -3.51 -23.53
C ASN A 204 11.30 -2.28 -24.47
N THR A 205 10.41 -1.33 -24.20
CA THR A 205 10.27 -0.09 -24.96
C THR A 205 10.34 1.13 -24.05
N GLU A 206 10.78 2.26 -24.59
CA GLU A 206 10.72 3.55 -23.89
C GLU A 206 9.26 3.94 -23.61
N ILE A 207 9.06 4.67 -22.52
CA ILE A 207 7.74 5.14 -22.12
C ILE A 207 7.35 6.35 -22.98
N ARG A 208 6.18 6.29 -23.61
CA ARG A 208 5.63 7.41 -24.36
C ARG A 208 5.18 8.51 -23.41
N THR A 209 5.51 9.75 -23.72
CA THR A 209 5.15 10.91 -22.89
C THR A 209 3.64 11.04 -22.71
N GLU A 210 2.84 10.71 -23.73
CA GLU A 210 1.38 10.73 -23.63
C GLU A 210 0.78 9.69 -22.67
N ASP A 211 1.52 8.63 -22.35
CA ASP A 211 1.08 7.60 -21.40
C ASP A 211 1.36 8.04 -19.94
N ILE A 212 2.20 9.06 -19.70
CA ILE A 212 2.52 9.59 -18.37
C ILE A 212 1.41 10.57 -17.94
N VAL A 213 0.56 10.14 -17.01
CA VAL A 213 -0.58 10.93 -16.51
C VAL A 213 -0.25 11.76 -15.27
N PHE A 214 0.85 11.44 -14.58
CA PHE A 214 1.38 12.17 -13.45
C PHE A 214 2.89 12.01 -13.38
N GLU A 215 3.61 13.10 -13.09
CA GLU A 215 5.03 13.07 -12.78
C GLU A 215 5.36 14.13 -11.72
N SER A 216 6.11 13.74 -10.70
CA SER A 216 6.60 14.65 -9.66
C SER A 216 7.99 14.25 -9.18
N ASN A 217 8.75 15.24 -8.74
CA ASN A 217 10.02 15.03 -8.07
C ASN A 217 9.86 15.19 -6.57
N LEU A 218 10.39 14.24 -5.83
CA LEU A 218 10.45 14.24 -4.38
C LEU A 218 11.90 14.48 -3.93
N TYR A 219 12.10 15.54 -3.17
CA TYR A 219 13.41 15.91 -2.66
C TYR A 219 13.56 15.37 -1.23
N THR A 220 14.52 14.47 -1.04
CA THR A 220 14.96 14.00 0.29
C THR A 220 16.36 14.51 0.57
N ASP A 221 16.82 14.39 1.82
CA ASP A 221 18.17 14.82 2.20
C ASP A 221 19.28 14.06 1.47
N THR A 222 19.00 12.84 0.99
CA THR A 222 20.00 11.95 0.38
C THR A 222 19.85 11.84 -1.14
N PHE A 223 18.62 11.66 -1.63
CA PHE A 223 18.34 11.45 -3.04
C PHE A 223 17.14 12.29 -3.51
N THR A 224 17.14 12.65 -4.79
CA THR A 224 15.91 13.08 -5.47
C THR A 224 15.28 11.85 -6.11
N TYR A 225 14.02 11.58 -5.75
CA TYR A 225 13.21 10.55 -6.39
C TYR A 225 12.31 11.18 -7.45
N ASN A 226 11.99 10.42 -8.47
CA ASN A 226 10.98 10.70 -9.47
C ASN A 226 9.84 9.70 -9.29
N VAL A 227 8.61 10.21 -9.24
CA VAL A 227 7.39 9.41 -9.17
C VAL A 227 6.60 9.66 -10.44
N ARG A 228 6.37 8.61 -11.22
CA ARG A 228 5.54 8.64 -12.43
C ARG A 228 4.34 7.75 -12.27
N VAL A 229 3.19 8.17 -12.78
CA VAL A 229 2.05 7.28 -12.99
C VAL A 229 1.81 7.16 -14.48
N ILE A 230 1.84 5.93 -14.98
CA ILE A 230 1.83 5.61 -16.41
C ILE A 230 0.58 4.79 -16.70
N LYS A 231 -0.23 5.25 -17.66
CA LYS A 231 -1.40 4.50 -18.13
C LYS A 231 -0.93 3.28 -18.93
N VAL A 232 -1.53 2.12 -18.65
CA VAL A 232 -1.16 0.84 -19.26
C VAL A 232 -2.40 0.08 -19.74
N SER A 233 -2.18 -0.87 -20.65
CA SER A 233 -3.22 -1.81 -21.10
C SER A 233 -3.26 -3.05 -20.21
N GLU A 234 -4.41 -3.74 -20.17
CA GLU A 234 -4.55 -5.04 -19.53
C GLU A 234 -3.62 -6.10 -20.14
N GLY A 235 -3.30 -7.14 -19.36
CA GLY A 235 -2.45 -8.26 -19.78
C GLY A 235 -1.08 -8.29 -19.11
N GLU A 236 -0.17 -9.11 -19.66
CA GLU A 236 1.20 -9.22 -19.14
C GLU A 236 1.97 -7.91 -19.36
N LEU A 237 2.64 -7.44 -18.31
CA LEU A 237 3.51 -6.27 -18.35
C LEU A 237 4.85 -6.59 -17.70
N THR A 238 5.93 -6.24 -18.40
CA THR A 238 7.27 -6.22 -17.83
C THR A 238 7.75 -4.79 -17.68
N ALA A 239 8.36 -4.46 -16.53
CA ALA A 239 9.02 -3.18 -16.31
C ALA A 239 10.46 -3.44 -15.85
N SER A 240 11.42 -2.70 -16.39
CA SER A 240 12.83 -2.87 -16.05
C SER A 240 13.64 -1.61 -16.26
N THR A 241 14.77 -1.50 -15.57
CA THR A 241 15.76 -0.43 -15.78
C THR A 241 17.00 -0.96 -16.50
N VAL A 242 17.46 -0.22 -17.52
CA VAL A 242 18.65 -0.61 -18.31
C VAL A 242 19.95 -0.41 -17.54
N ASP A 243 20.00 0.60 -16.67
CA ASP A 243 21.15 0.90 -15.79
C ASP A 243 21.18 0.01 -14.52
N GLY A 244 20.17 -0.84 -14.34
CA GLY A 244 20.06 -1.76 -13.21
C GLY A 244 19.63 -1.11 -11.89
N GLU A 245 19.26 0.18 -11.89
CA GLU A 245 18.78 0.89 -10.70
C GLU A 245 17.44 0.29 -10.23
N PRO A 246 17.30 -0.09 -8.95
CA PRO A 246 16.02 -0.54 -8.41
C PRO A 246 14.96 0.56 -8.41
N PHE A 247 13.70 0.18 -8.64
CA PHE A 247 12.55 1.05 -8.56
C PHE A 247 11.36 0.34 -7.91
N GLY A 248 10.44 1.11 -7.33
CA GLY A 248 9.17 0.61 -6.83
C GLY A 248 8.16 0.58 -7.96
N LEU A 249 7.31 -0.45 -7.97
CA LEU A 249 6.18 -0.55 -8.88
C LEU A 249 4.91 -0.83 -8.07
N ILE A 250 3.87 -0.03 -8.30
CA ILE A 250 2.51 -0.29 -7.80
C ILE A 250 1.57 -0.29 -9.00
N CYS A 251 0.73 -1.31 -9.12
CA CYS A 251 -0.28 -1.39 -10.17
C CYS A 251 -1.66 -1.10 -9.59
N THR A 252 -2.39 -0.21 -10.24
CA THR A 252 -3.76 0.15 -9.86
C THR A 252 -4.66 0.15 -11.09
N GLY A 253 -5.96 0.07 -10.88
CA GLY A 253 -6.93 0.30 -11.92
C GLY A 253 -8.31 0.59 -11.37
N VAL A 254 -9.14 1.19 -12.21
CA VAL A 254 -10.47 1.67 -11.86
C VAL A 254 -11.48 1.32 -12.94
N ALA A 255 -12.68 1.01 -12.49
CA ALA A 255 -13.88 0.88 -13.30
C ALA A 255 -15.04 1.56 -12.56
N PHE A 256 -16.23 1.52 -13.15
CA PHE A 256 -17.44 1.99 -12.49
C PHE A 256 -17.65 1.23 -11.17
N ASN A 257 -17.63 1.95 -10.05
CA ASN A 257 -17.78 1.42 -8.68
C ASN A 257 -16.86 0.25 -8.32
N LYS A 258 -15.63 0.22 -8.87
CA LYS A 258 -14.63 -0.81 -8.58
C LYS A 258 -13.22 -0.28 -8.75
N ALA A 259 -12.30 -0.73 -7.91
CA ALA A 259 -10.87 -0.55 -8.14
C ALA A 259 -10.10 -1.82 -7.81
N TYR A 260 -8.84 -1.88 -8.24
CA TYR A 260 -7.85 -2.81 -7.72
C TYR A 260 -6.55 -2.07 -7.45
N GLY A 261 -5.73 -2.66 -6.58
CA GLY A 261 -4.38 -2.22 -6.30
C GLY A 261 -3.52 -3.38 -5.85
N PHE A 262 -2.25 -3.39 -6.20
CA PHE A 262 -1.25 -4.30 -5.64
C PHE A 262 0.18 -3.78 -5.86
N SER A 263 1.12 -4.18 -5.00
CA SER A 263 2.55 -3.93 -5.21
C SER A 263 3.14 -4.91 -6.23
N GLY A 264 4.02 -4.43 -7.11
CA GLY A 264 4.63 -5.24 -8.17
C GLY A 264 5.51 -6.38 -7.65
N ASN A 265 5.99 -6.25 -6.41
CA ASN A 265 6.59 -7.32 -5.63
C ASN A 265 5.74 -7.57 -4.40
N SER A 266 5.43 -8.84 -4.13
CA SER A 266 4.91 -9.23 -2.82
C SER A 266 6.07 -9.23 -1.84
N LEU A 267 5.85 -8.67 -0.65
CA LEU A 267 6.82 -8.71 0.44
C LEU A 267 6.86 -10.09 1.09
N LEU A 268 7.45 -11.02 0.36
CA LEU A 268 7.58 -12.42 0.76
C LEU A 268 9.08 -12.78 0.78
N PRO A 269 9.54 -13.49 1.81
CA PRO A 269 10.94 -13.93 1.94
C PRO A 269 11.35 -14.94 0.87
#